data_AF-A0A657AMT7-F1
#
_entry.id   AF-A0A657AMT7-F1
#
_cell.length_a   1.000
_cell.length_b   1.000
_cell.length_c   1.000
_cell.angle_alpha   90.00
_cell.angle_beta   90.00
_cell.angle_gamma   90.00
#
_symmetry.space_group_name_H-M   'P 1'
#
loop_
_entity.id
_entity.type
_entity.pdbx_description
1 polymer ?
#
loop_
_entity_poly.entity_id
_entity_poly.type
_entity_poly.pdbx_seq_one_letter_code
_entity_poly.pdbx_strand_id
1 'polypeptide(L)'
;MNQSKLLAYTFAFSTSLFVAGCGDSSNQDDTALMGDLQVAVTDAEEDFLTYRIELESIQLKKANGSLVEVLPLQSEIDFVQYQELSELFAVLSVPAGEYQSVILGLDYSEADIVIQDEEGASYEAAIQDANGNAITQIDVELNLNEGNSINISPFKTAQLTLDLDLAASNTIESFEPPLVTVEPFMVGSTELDIDREHRLRGLLESVDLATNTIDMKLIPMRLRRGTFGDFNFHVDDNTLYEIDGVEYTSEEGLSLLAEQAEGTPLIAFGGPSEEGEQRYLATQVLAGNSVPWAEQDVLKGIITARSDSSISIQGAVVETGDQAAHFQTEVTLAVTEDTVVTGYRLGDASIANLSVGQRILALGEFNADNNEFDSSQGHVRMKLNAIVGEVVQASPLELDLSHINKRPIDLFDFSGTGLDAANDASPEQYEINSSTLDISAIEEDEWMQVRGYPSSFGSSPSDFDALSIINPDFSSHPARMFALWQSPSTTGLTIESSEIVLSLEDARTKLHLKGIPGSSQLSFSPEKLVSTAEEGRFSILIRGEGVHMFTDFDSFIGSASEYLQNGLAVHQLTATGQYTDSLKSLDVNYVTLRLSEPQDLEQDQE
;
A
#
# COMPACT_ATOMS: atom_id res chain seq x y z
N MET A 1 86.36 -27.22 11.14
CA MET A 1 86.82 -28.60 11.42
C MET A 1 85.59 -29.50 11.40
N ASN A 2 85.68 -30.73 10.84
CA ASN A 2 84.65 -31.80 10.79
C ASN A 2 83.27 -31.37 10.21
N GLN A 3 82.77 -31.78 9.04
CA GLN A 3 83.00 -32.91 8.11
C GLN A 3 82.42 -34.30 8.51
N SER A 4 81.09 -34.44 8.31
CA SER A 4 80.37 -35.63 7.82
C SER A 4 78.99 -35.14 7.30
N LYS A 5 78.44 -35.49 6.11
CA LYS A 5 78.04 -36.82 5.57
C LYS A 5 77.09 -37.57 6.53
N LEU A 6 75.97 -38.19 6.14
CA LEU A 6 75.22 -38.37 4.87
C LEU A 6 73.73 -38.67 5.28
N LEU A 7 72.66 -38.83 4.48
CA LEU A 7 72.37 -38.97 3.03
C LEU A 7 70.89 -38.53 2.78
N ALA A 8 70.44 -38.35 1.53
CA ALA A 8 69.03 -38.12 1.18
C ALA A 8 68.25 -39.44 0.92
N TYR A 9 66.94 -39.48 1.19
CA TYR A 9 66.03 -40.50 0.66
C TYR A 9 64.59 -40.00 0.53
N THR A 10 64.04 -40.08 -0.68
CA THR A 10 62.59 -40.05 -0.95
C THR A 10 62.13 -41.50 -1.08
N PHE A 11 61.01 -41.87 -0.46
CA PHE A 11 60.40 -43.19 -0.68
C PHE A 11 58.87 -43.11 -0.54
N ALA A 12 58.16 -43.78 -1.44
CA ALA A 12 56.72 -43.98 -1.40
C ALA A 12 56.42 -45.47 -1.23
N PHE A 13 55.24 -45.81 -0.68
CA PHE A 13 54.49 -47.09 -0.67
C PHE A 13 53.43 -47.02 0.47
N SER A 14 52.30 -47.73 0.49
CA SER A 14 51.75 -48.71 -0.47
C SER A 14 50.21 -48.83 -0.39
N THR A 15 49.59 -49.08 -1.54
CA THR A 15 48.43 -49.96 -1.82
C THR A 15 47.50 -50.47 -0.68
N SER A 16 46.20 -50.46 -0.98
CA SER A 16 45.44 -51.71 -1.24
C SER A 16 44.24 -51.47 -2.17
N LEU A 17 43.97 -52.42 -3.08
CA LEU A 17 42.74 -52.47 -3.90
C LEU A 17 41.70 -53.34 -3.19
N PHE A 18 40.41 -53.16 -3.50
CA PHE A 18 39.57 -54.22 -4.06
C PHE A 18 38.39 -53.63 -4.86
N VAL A 19 37.81 -54.42 -5.77
CA VAL A 19 36.75 -54.02 -6.72
C VAL A 19 35.73 -55.16 -6.86
N ALA A 20 34.44 -54.85 -6.77
CA ALA A 20 33.33 -55.44 -7.57
C ALA A 20 31.96 -54.98 -7.03
N GLY A 21 31.03 -54.63 -7.93
CA GLY A 21 29.63 -54.37 -7.55
C GLY A 21 28.90 -53.39 -8.49
N CYS A 22 28.48 -53.85 -9.67
CA CYS A 22 27.52 -53.10 -10.48
C CYS A 22 26.09 -53.41 -10.01
N GLY A 23 25.25 -52.38 -9.88
CA GLY A 23 23.81 -52.49 -9.61
C GLY A 23 23.11 -51.31 -10.28
N ASP A 24 22.17 -51.61 -11.17
CA ASP A 24 21.51 -50.65 -12.05
C ASP A 24 20.25 -50.06 -11.41
N SER A 25 20.24 -48.75 -11.19
CA SER A 25 19.02 -47.95 -11.01
C SER A 25 19.36 -46.46 -11.16
N SER A 26 18.75 -45.79 -12.14
CA SER A 26 18.85 -44.35 -12.31
C SER A 26 18.16 -43.59 -11.18
N ASN A 27 18.91 -42.72 -10.50
CA ASN A 27 18.41 -41.41 -10.06
C ASN A 27 19.56 -40.42 -10.26
N GLN A 28 19.53 -39.72 -11.40
CA GLN A 28 20.26 -38.48 -11.54
C GLN A 28 19.36 -37.44 -10.88
N ASP A 29 19.64 -37.11 -9.62
CA ASP A 29 19.09 -35.90 -9.02
C ASP A 29 19.73 -34.74 -9.77
N ASP A 30 19.04 -34.22 -10.78
CA ASP A 30 19.27 -32.86 -11.26
C ASP A 30 18.95 -31.95 -10.06
N THR A 31 19.99 -31.54 -9.35
CA THR A 31 19.92 -30.44 -8.39
C THR A 31 19.44 -29.23 -9.19
N ALA A 32 18.16 -28.90 -9.05
CA ALA A 32 17.54 -27.83 -9.80
C ALA A 32 18.39 -26.57 -9.62
N LEU A 33 18.79 -25.97 -10.74
CA LEU A 33 19.45 -24.67 -10.71
C LEU A 33 18.47 -23.68 -10.08
N MET A 34 18.88 -22.97 -9.03
CA MET A 34 18.05 -21.98 -8.34
C MET A 34 18.42 -20.58 -8.82
N GLY A 35 17.47 -19.67 -8.76
CA GLY A 35 17.68 -18.22 -8.85
C GLY A 35 16.88 -17.52 -7.75
N ASP A 36 17.12 -16.24 -7.55
CA ASP A 36 16.50 -15.51 -6.45
C ASP A 36 15.28 -14.72 -6.96
N LEU A 37 14.24 -14.59 -6.15
CA LEU A 37 13.01 -13.87 -6.47
C LEU A 37 12.70 -12.84 -5.39
N GLN A 38 12.68 -11.56 -5.75
CA GLN A 38 12.10 -10.49 -4.95
C GLN A 38 10.59 -10.47 -5.17
N VAL A 39 9.80 -10.50 -4.09
CA VAL A 39 8.35 -10.33 -4.11
C VAL A 39 7.99 -9.05 -3.37
N ALA A 40 7.21 -8.17 -3.99
CA ALA A 40 6.66 -6.96 -3.38
C ALA A 40 5.12 -6.92 -3.47
N VAL A 41 4.47 -6.21 -2.54
CA VAL A 41 3.01 -6.07 -2.45
C VAL A 41 2.61 -4.60 -2.33
N THR A 42 1.59 -4.17 -3.07
CA THR A 42 1.02 -2.81 -3.02
C THR A 42 -0.49 -2.78 -3.31
N ASP A 43 -1.14 -1.62 -3.12
CA ASP A 43 -2.60 -1.42 -3.22
C ASP A 43 -2.99 -0.14 -4.01
N ALA A 44 -4.27 -0.01 -4.40
CA ALA A 44 -4.87 1.19 -4.98
C ALA A 44 -5.92 1.85 -4.06
N GLU A 45 -6.13 3.15 -4.24
CA GLU A 45 -6.97 4.00 -3.38
C GLU A 45 -8.48 3.69 -3.43
N GLU A 46 -9.09 3.46 -2.26
CA GLU A 46 -10.54 3.36 -2.01
C GLU A 46 -10.92 3.92 -0.62
N ASP A 47 -12.23 4.07 -0.36
CA ASP A 47 -12.85 4.54 0.90
C ASP A 47 -12.80 3.51 2.07
N PHE A 48 -11.80 2.61 2.09
CA PHE A 48 -11.55 1.69 3.19
C PHE A 48 -10.68 2.32 4.28
N LEU A 49 -11.10 2.16 5.54
CA LEU A 49 -10.31 2.53 6.73
C LEU A 49 -9.42 1.37 7.22
N THR A 50 -9.79 0.14 6.88
CA THR A 50 -8.99 -1.09 7.07
C THR A 50 -9.48 -2.11 6.04
N TYR A 51 -8.57 -2.86 5.41
CA TYR A 51 -8.92 -3.99 4.56
C TYR A 51 -7.95 -5.13 4.84
N ARG A 52 -8.28 -5.92 5.86
CA ARG A 52 -7.38 -6.88 6.48
C ARG A 52 -7.83 -8.31 6.25
N ILE A 53 -6.94 -9.11 5.65
CA ILE A 53 -7.11 -10.54 5.32
C ILE A 53 -5.81 -11.30 5.56
N GLU A 54 -5.84 -12.63 5.58
CA GLU A 54 -4.63 -13.46 5.65
C GLU A 54 -4.26 -14.01 4.26
N LEU A 55 -3.00 -13.79 3.86
CA LEU A 55 -2.42 -14.41 2.67
C LEU A 55 -1.98 -15.84 3.04
N GLU A 56 -2.66 -16.84 2.48
CA GLU A 56 -2.47 -18.26 2.81
C GLU A 56 -1.39 -18.94 1.96
N SER A 57 -1.24 -18.54 0.69
CA SER A 57 -0.25 -19.11 -0.25
C SER A 57 0.13 -18.16 -1.39
N ILE A 58 1.32 -18.37 -1.99
CA ILE A 58 1.73 -17.77 -3.26
C ILE A 58 2.37 -18.87 -4.11
N GLN A 59 1.71 -19.30 -5.18
CA GLN A 59 2.16 -20.40 -6.03
C GLN A 59 2.50 -19.91 -7.44
N LEU A 60 3.73 -20.18 -7.88
CA LEU A 60 4.20 -19.82 -9.21
C LEU A 60 4.01 -21.01 -10.16
N LYS A 61 3.29 -20.79 -11.26
CA LYS A 61 2.93 -21.80 -12.27
C LYS A 61 3.91 -21.74 -13.44
N LYS A 62 4.74 -22.79 -13.59
CA LYS A 62 5.69 -22.92 -14.70
C LYS A 62 4.98 -23.16 -16.04
N ALA A 63 5.63 -22.79 -17.14
CA ALA A 63 5.17 -23.05 -18.51
C ALA A 63 4.91 -24.55 -18.84
N ASN A 64 5.41 -25.48 -18.01
CA ASN A 64 5.15 -26.92 -18.13
C ASN A 64 3.97 -27.42 -17.25
N GLY A 65 3.25 -26.51 -16.56
CA GLY A 65 2.14 -26.80 -15.66
C GLY A 65 2.52 -27.21 -14.23
N SER A 66 3.81 -27.21 -13.84
CA SER A 66 4.19 -27.50 -12.45
C SER A 66 4.13 -26.24 -11.57
N LEU A 67 3.48 -26.36 -10.41
CA LEU A 67 3.39 -25.32 -9.39
C LEU A 67 4.61 -25.35 -8.46
N VAL A 68 4.99 -24.18 -7.93
CA VAL A 68 5.98 -24.00 -6.88
C VAL A 68 5.43 -23.03 -5.85
N GLU A 69 5.17 -23.51 -4.63
CA GLU A 69 4.87 -22.66 -3.47
C GLU A 69 6.09 -21.81 -3.12
N VAL A 70 5.89 -20.51 -2.89
CA VAL A 70 6.94 -19.57 -2.50
C VAL A 70 6.64 -18.80 -1.22
N LEU A 71 5.43 -18.86 -0.66
CA LEU A 71 5.12 -18.20 0.62
C LEU A 71 5.83 -18.92 1.80
N PRO A 72 6.71 -18.26 2.58
CA PRO A 72 7.42 -18.92 3.69
C PRO A 72 6.55 -19.18 4.92
N LEU A 73 5.54 -18.34 5.15
CA LEU A 73 4.59 -18.40 6.25
C LEU A 73 3.35 -17.56 5.89
N GLN A 74 2.17 -18.02 6.31
CA GLN A 74 0.91 -17.28 6.24
C GLN A 74 1.08 -15.89 6.91
N SER A 75 0.45 -14.86 6.34
CA SER A 75 0.71 -13.47 6.69
C SER A 75 -0.55 -12.61 6.68
N GLU A 76 -0.87 -11.97 7.80
CA GLU A 76 -1.88 -10.90 7.87
C GLU A 76 -1.41 -9.69 7.05
N ILE A 77 -2.26 -9.23 6.13
CA ILE A 77 -2.04 -8.03 5.30
C ILE A 77 -3.25 -7.12 5.42
N ASP A 78 -3.01 -5.86 5.80
CA ASP A 78 -3.97 -4.76 5.73
C ASP A 78 -3.64 -3.87 4.54
N PHE A 79 -4.40 -4.00 3.45
CA PHE A 79 -4.08 -3.42 2.14
C PHE A 79 -4.07 -1.88 2.15
N VAL A 80 -4.88 -1.26 3.01
CA VAL A 80 -4.94 0.20 3.19
C VAL A 80 -3.58 0.79 3.58
N GLN A 81 -2.69 0.03 4.24
CA GLN A 81 -1.33 0.46 4.58
C GLN A 81 -0.36 0.49 3.39
N TYR A 82 -0.80 0.07 2.19
CA TYR A 82 0.01 -0.08 0.97
C TYR A 82 -0.48 0.77 -0.21
N GLN A 83 -1.44 1.67 0.00
CA GLN A 83 -1.88 2.65 -1.01
C GLN A 83 -0.82 3.71 -1.34
N GLU A 84 0.02 4.09 -0.36
CA GLU A 84 1.10 5.08 -0.52
C GLU A 84 2.51 4.45 -0.68
N LEU A 85 2.66 3.12 -0.56
CA LEU A 85 3.97 2.43 -0.57
C LEU A 85 3.92 0.96 -1.02
N SER A 86 5.06 0.41 -1.42
CA SER A 86 5.27 -1.03 -1.67
C SER A 86 6.03 -1.70 -0.53
N GLU A 87 5.54 -2.80 0.05
CA GLU A 87 6.35 -3.63 0.95
C GLU A 87 7.18 -4.61 0.11
N LEU A 88 8.51 -4.66 0.29
CA LEU A 88 9.27 -5.83 -0.15
C LEU A 88 9.02 -6.96 0.84
N PHE A 89 8.22 -7.93 0.41
CA PHE A 89 7.74 -9.03 1.23
C PHE A 89 8.82 -10.11 1.44
N ALA A 90 9.56 -10.49 0.39
CA ALA A 90 10.56 -11.55 0.49
C ALA A 90 11.63 -11.54 -0.60
N VAL A 91 12.77 -12.18 -0.31
CA VAL A 91 13.82 -12.64 -1.23
C VAL A 91 13.92 -14.16 -1.14
N LEU A 92 13.59 -14.88 -2.21
CA LEU A 92 13.31 -16.31 -2.14
C LEU A 92 14.15 -17.09 -3.17
N SER A 93 14.79 -18.18 -2.74
CA SER A 93 15.53 -19.04 -3.66
C SER A 93 14.58 -20.04 -4.34
N VAL A 94 14.29 -19.81 -5.62
CA VAL A 94 13.24 -20.49 -6.39
C VAL A 94 13.86 -21.31 -7.54
N PRO A 95 13.34 -22.52 -7.86
CA PRO A 95 13.88 -23.33 -8.95
C PRO A 95 13.74 -22.65 -10.30
N ALA A 96 14.85 -22.48 -11.03
CA ALA A 96 14.94 -21.79 -12.31
C ALA A 96 13.95 -22.33 -13.36
N GLY A 97 13.54 -21.43 -14.25
CA GLY A 97 12.55 -21.70 -15.29
C GLY A 97 11.71 -20.47 -15.62
N GLU A 98 10.86 -20.65 -16.62
CA GLU A 98 9.87 -19.67 -17.06
C GLU A 98 8.54 -19.94 -16.35
N TYR A 99 8.01 -18.92 -15.68
CA TYR A 99 6.72 -18.95 -14.98
C TYR A 99 5.73 -18.00 -15.67
N GLN A 100 4.51 -18.49 -15.89
CA GLN A 100 3.49 -17.86 -16.74
C GLN A 100 2.20 -17.55 -15.96
N SER A 101 2.16 -17.80 -14.65
CA SER A 101 1.04 -17.45 -13.79
C SER A 101 1.48 -17.44 -12.32
N VAL A 102 0.75 -16.65 -11.53
CA VAL A 102 0.81 -16.63 -10.05
C VAL A 102 -0.59 -16.99 -9.55
N ILE A 103 -0.68 -17.84 -8.54
CA ILE A 103 -1.93 -18.15 -7.82
C ILE A 103 -1.73 -17.71 -6.37
N LEU A 104 -2.67 -16.94 -5.83
CA LEU A 104 -2.68 -16.58 -4.41
C LEU A 104 -3.91 -17.16 -3.73
N GLY A 105 -3.72 -17.85 -2.60
CA GLY A 105 -4.82 -18.19 -1.70
C GLY A 105 -5.02 -17.07 -0.69
N LEU A 106 -6.20 -16.46 -0.68
CA LEU A 106 -6.61 -15.41 0.25
C LEU A 106 -7.64 -15.98 1.24
N ASP A 107 -7.34 -15.95 2.54
CA ASP A 107 -8.25 -16.33 3.62
C ASP A 107 -8.94 -15.07 4.18
N TYR A 108 -10.27 -15.12 4.18
CA TYR A 108 -11.19 -14.07 4.59
C TYR A 108 -11.97 -14.45 5.87
N SER A 109 -11.70 -15.61 6.47
CA SER A 109 -12.51 -16.17 7.57
C SER A 109 -12.43 -15.37 8.89
N GLU A 110 -11.33 -14.65 9.11
CA GLU A 110 -11.12 -13.69 10.21
C GLU A 110 -10.84 -12.27 9.64
N ALA A 111 -11.46 -11.93 8.49
CA ALA A 111 -11.29 -10.64 7.84
C ALA A 111 -11.89 -9.46 8.64
N ASP A 112 -11.24 -8.30 8.54
CA ASP A 112 -11.65 -7.04 9.16
C ASP A 112 -11.60 -5.96 8.10
N ILE A 113 -12.78 -5.61 7.60
CA ILE A 113 -12.97 -4.71 6.46
C ILE A 113 -13.89 -3.59 6.93
N VAL A 114 -13.36 -2.38 7.00
CA VAL A 114 -14.05 -1.22 7.56
C VAL A 114 -14.24 -0.16 6.48
N ILE A 115 -15.50 0.08 6.13
CA ILE A 115 -15.93 1.10 5.17
C ILE A 115 -16.28 2.41 5.89
N GLN A 116 -16.26 3.52 5.16
CA GLN A 116 -16.72 4.82 5.63
C GLN A 116 -17.85 5.37 4.74
N ASP A 117 -18.84 6.03 5.33
CA ASP A 117 -19.84 6.82 4.58
C ASP A 117 -19.34 8.25 4.27
N GLU A 118 -20.20 9.07 3.66
CA GLU A 118 -19.87 10.47 3.32
C GLU A 118 -19.82 11.38 4.56
N GLU A 119 -20.59 11.05 5.59
CA GLU A 119 -20.59 11.69 6.91
C GLU A 119 -19.38 11.31 7.80
N GLY A 120 -18.59 10.31 7.40
CA GLY A 120 -17.33 9.94 8.08
C GLY A 120 -17.44 8.85 9.13
N ALA A 121 -18.63 8.26 9.30
CA ALA A 121 -18.89 7.16 10.22
C ALA A 121 -18.30 5.85 9.68
N SER A 122 -17.77 5.03 10.60
CA SER A 122 -17.02 3.81 10.28
C SER A 122 -17.85 2.56 10.54
N TYR A 123 -17.86 1.63 9.60
CA TYR A 123 -18.69 0.42 9.64
C TYR A 123 -17.86 -0.84 9.33
N GLU A 124 -17.86 -1.80 10.25
CA GLU A 124 -17.35 -3.16 10.03
C GLU A 124 -18.31 -3.90 9.07
N ALA A 125 -17.81 -4.28 7.89
CA ALA A 125 -18.62 -4.78 6.79
C ALA A 125 -18.71 -6.32 6.76
N ALA A 126 -19.92 -6.84 6.56
CA ALA A 126 -20.08 -8.23 6.13
C ALA A 126 -19.60 -8.38 4.67
N ILE A 127 -19.04 -9.54 4.34
CA ILE A 127 -18.54 -9.86 2.99
C ILE A 127 -19.36 -10.93 2.29
N GLN A 128 -19.51 -10.78 0.97
CA GLN A 128 -20.13 -11.77 0.09
C GLN A 128 -19.40 -11.86 -1.25
N ASP A 129 -19.48 -13.02 -1.91
CA ASP A 129 -19.13 -13.13 -3.33
C ASP A 129 -20.20 -12.45 -4.19
N ALA A 130 -19.94 -12.26 -5.49
CA ALA A 130 -20.92 -11.70 -6.42
C ALA A 130 -22.04 -12.69 -6.82
N ASN A 131 -22.24 -13.76 -6.04
CA ASN A 131 -23.40 -14.63 -6.06
C ASN A 131 -24.22 -14.51 -4.74
N GLY A 132 -23.81 -13.65 -3.80
CA GLY A 132 -24.45 -13.47 -2.48
C GLY A 132 -24.08 -14.50 -1.42
N ASN A 133 -23.06 -15.35 -1.65
CA ASN A 133 -22.56 -16.30 -0.65
C ASN A 133 -21.53 -15.63 0.27
N ALA A 134 -21.55 -15.97 1.56
CA ALA A 134 -20.45 -15.59 2.46
C ALA A 134 -19.12 -16.21 2.00
N ILE A 135 -18.06 -15.40 1.97
CA ILE A 135 -16.71 -15.83 1.60
C ILE A 135 -15.99 -16.39 2.82
N THR A 136 -15.14 -17.39 2.61
CA THR A 136 -14.12 -17.81 3.59
C THR A 136 -12.72 -17.86 2.99
N GLN A 137 -12.58 -18.30 1.73
CA GLN A 137 -11.31 -18.40 1.01
C GLN A 137 -11.53 -18.14 -0.48
N ILE A 138 -10.58 -17.47 -1.15
CA ILE A 138 -10.57 -17.25 -2.60
C ILE A 138 -9.16 -17.56 -3.15
N ASP A 139 -9.09 -18.40 -4.18
CA ASP A 139 -7.88 -18.59 -4.99
C ASP A 139 -7.91 -17.62 -6.19
N VAL A 140 -6.88 -16.78 -6.33
CA VAL A 140 -6.76 -15.77 -7.38
C VAL A 140 -5.66 -16.18 -8.37
N GLU A 141 -6.04 -16.67 -9.56
CA GLU A 141 -5.08 -17.04 -10.61
C GLU A 141 -4.81 -15.87 -11.58
N LEU A 142 -3.70 -15.17 -11.37
CA LEU A 142 -3.13 -14.22 -12.32
C LEU A 142 -2.40 -14.98 -13.44
N ASN A 143 -2.74 -14.68 -14.70
CA ASN A 143 -2.02 -15.18 -15.87
C ASN A 143 -1.07 -14.10 -16.42
N LEU A 144 0.20 -14.45 -16.62
CA LEU A 144 1.23 -13.54 -17.12
C LEU A 144 1.34 -13.70 -18.64
N ASN A 145 0.87 -12.69 -19.37
CA ASN A 145 0.82 -12.66 -20.84
C ASN A 145 2.21 -12.85 -21.49
N GLU A 146 2.24 -13.24 -22.78
CA GLU A 146 3.48 -13.39 -23.56
C GLU A 146 4.32 -12.11 -23.53
N GLY A 147 5.45 -12.15 -22.81
CA GLY A 147 6.31 -11.00 -22.54
C GLY A 147 6.58 -10.80 -21.05
N ASN A 148 5.56 -11.00 -20.20
CA ASN A 148 5.59 -10.71 -18.77
C ASN A 148 5.87 -11.95 -17.90
N SER A 149 6.49 -13.00 -18.47
CA SER A 149 6.81 -14.22 -17.75
C SER A 149 7.98 -14.03 -16.77
N ILE A 150 7.85 -14.51 -15.53
CA ILE A 150 8.93 -14.44 -14.54
C ILE A 150 10.02 -15.45 -14.96
N ASN A 151 11.20 -14.94 -15.31
CA ASN A 151 12.31 -15.72 -15.85
C ASN A 151 13.41 -15.94 -14.81
N ILE A 152 13.21 -16.93 -13.94
CA ILE A 152 14.13 -17.20 -12.82
C ILE A 152 15.36 -17.96 -13.33
N SER A 153 16.56 -17.42 -13.07
CA SER A 153 17.82 -17.97 -13.55
C SER A 153 18.97 -17.76 -12.55
N PRO A 154 20.01 -18.63 -12.54
CA PRO A 154 21.08 -18.53 -11.55
C PRO A 154 21.89 -17.24 -11.63
N PHE A 155 22.30 -16.75 -10.46
CA PHE A 155 23.10 -15.51 -10.31
C PHE A 155 22.39 -14.25 -10.84
N LYS A 156 21.05 -14.28 -10.87
CA LYS A 156 20.18 -13.14 -11.11
C LYS A 156 19.00 -13.19 -10.15
N THR A 157 18.63 -12.01 -9.67
CA THR A 157 17.36 -11.80 -9.00
C THR A 157 16.30 -11.51 -10.05
N ALA A 158 15.18 -12.24 -10.03
CA ALA A 158 13.94 -11.88 -10.70
C ALA A 158 13.10 -11.02 -9.74
N GLN A 159 12.19 -10.21 -10.28
CA GLN A 159 11.26 -9.39 -9.51
C GLN A 159 9.82 -9.80 -9.81
N LEU A 160 8.96 -9.62 -8.82
CA LEU A 160 7.51 -9.76 -8.90
C LEU A 160 6.86 -8.75 -7.95
N THR A 161 6.20 -7.73 -8.49
CA THR A 161 5.28 -6.90 -7.69
C THR A 161 3.86 -7.42 -7.90
N LEU A 162 3.09 -7.51 -6.83
CA LEU A 162 1.68 -7.89 -6.81
C LEU A 162 0.86 -6.69 -6.31
N ASP A 163 -0.08 -6.26 -7.15
CA ASP A 163 -0.83 -5.01 -7.05
C ASP A 163 -2.31 -5.41 -6.94
N LEU A 164 -2.81 -5.55 -5.69
CA LEU A 164 -4.24 -5.79 -5.47
C LEU A 164 -4.96 -4.46 -5.66
N ASP A 165 -5.90 -4.38 -6.58
CA ASP A 165 -6.66 -3.15 -6.79
C ASP A 165 -7.95 -3.24 -5.97
N LEU A 166 -7.97 -2.73 -4.73
CA LEU A 166 -9.17 -2.81 -3.87
C LEU A 166 -10.42 -2.27 -4.57
N ALA A 167 -10.34 -1.11 -5.22
CA ALA A 167 -11.47 -0.50 -5.92
C ALA A 167 -11.79 -1.11 -7.30
N ALA A 168 -11.19 -2.25 -7.65
CA ALA A 168 -11.71 -3.18 -8.66
C ALA A 168 -12.09 -4.54 -8.06
N SER A 169 -11.50 -4.88 -6.90
CA SER A 169 -11.74 -6.10 -6.13
C SER A 169 -13.04 -6.07 -5.31
N ASN A 170 -13.60 -4.89 -5.05
CA ASN A 170 -14.69 -4.70 -4.11
C ASN A 170 -15.83 -3.85 -4.68
N THR A 171 -16.98 -3.88 -4.00
CA THR A 171 -18.12 -3.00 -4.22
C THR A 171 -18.89 -2.84 -2.90
N ILE A 172 -19.00 -1.60 -2.42
CA ILE A 172 -19.81 -1.27 -1.23
C ILE A 172 -21.30 -1.28 -1.62
N GLU A 173 -22.08 -2.20 -1.06
CA GLU A 173 -23.50 -2.37 -1.40
C GLU A 173 -24.43 -1.55 -0.50
N SER A 174 -24.11 -1.48 0.80
CA SER A 174 -24.87 -0.75 1.81
C SER A 174 -24.07 -0.51 3.09
N PHE A 175 -24.44 0.55 3.82
CA PHE A 175 -23.94 0.87 5.17
C PHE A 175 -24.90 0.44 6.29
N GLU A 176 -26.15 0.04 5.97
CA GLU A 176 -27.16 -0.42 6.94
C GLU A 176 -28.03 -1.53 6.31
N PRO A 177 -27.72 -2.82 6.53
CA PRO A 177 -26.51 -3.31 7.21
C PRO A 177 -25.23 -3.05 6.38
N PRO A 178 -24.05 -2.94 7.00
CA PRO A 178 -22.76 -2.88 6.31
C PRO A 178 -22.51 -4.14 5.46
N LEU A 179 -22.31 -3.97 4.14
CA LEU A 179 -22.12 -5.07 3.19
C LEU A 179 -21.19 -4.68 2.04
N VAL A 180 -20.20 -5.53 1.77
CA VAL A 180 -19.26 -5.43 0.64
C VAL A 180 -19.33 -6.71 -0.20
N THR A 181 -19.54 -6.56 -1.50
CA THR A 181 -19.33 -7.62 -2.50
C THR A 181 -17.85 -7.66 -2.89
N VAL A 182 -17.22 -8.84 -2.90
CA VAL A 182 -15.79 -9.02 -3.17
C VAL A 182 -15.57 -10.00 -4.34
N GLU A 183 -14.77 -9.58 -5.31
CA GLU A 183 -14.28 -10.34 -6.47
C GLU A 183 -12.82 -9.94 -6.76
N PRO A 184 -11.82 -10.56 -6.12
CA PRO A 184 -10.45 -10.04 -6.12
C PRO A 184 -9.84 -9.83 -7.51
N PHE A 185 -9.41 -8.60 -7.76
CA PHE A 185 -8.74 -8.17 -8.98
C PHE A 185 -7.30 -7.78 -8.67
N MET A 186 -6.34 -8.55 -9.20
CA MET A 186 -4.91 -8.33 -8.97
C MET A 186 -4.15 -8.23 -10.29
N VAL A 187 -3.19 -7.31 -10.34
CA VAL A 187 -2.20 -7.19 -11.42
C VAL A 187 -0.83 -7.63 -10.88
N GLY A 188 0.04 -8.12 -11.76
CA GLY A 188 1.44 -8.38 -11.40
C GLY A 188 2.41 -7.93 -12.49
N SER A 189 3.55 -7.37 -12.06
CA SER A 189 4.66 -6.95 -12.92
C SER A 189 5.93 -7.73 -12.57
N THR A 190 6.81 -7.95 -13.55
CA THR A 190 8.13 -8.60 -13.36
C THR A 190 9.23 -7.61 -12.95
N GLU A 191 8.84 -6.41 -12.53
CA GLU A 191 9.70 -5.29 -12.17
C GLU A 191 9.13 -4.59 -10.92
N LEU A 192 10.02 -4.07 -10.09
CA LEU A 192 9.67 -3.26 -8.93
C LEU A 192 9.11 -1.89 -9.37
N ASP A 193 8.04 -1.43 -8.70
CA ASP A 193 7.42 -0.12 -8.94
C ASP A 193 8.37 1.00 -8.46
N ILE A 194 8.91 1.81 -9.38
CA ILE A 194 9.90 2.85 -9.05
C ILE A 194 9.27 4.17 -8.62
N ASP A 195 7.96 4.36 -8.82
CA ASP A 195 7.24 5.61 -8.57
C ASP A 195 6.62 5.64 -7.15
N ARG A 196 6.68 4.53 -6.40
CA ARG A 196 6.25 4.41 -4.99
C ARG A 196 7.45 4.36 -4.05
N GLU A 197 7.28 4.87 -2.84
CA GLU A 197 8.23 4.56 -1.75
C GLU A 197 8.14 3.06 -1.42
N HIS A 198 9.29 2.43 -1.19
CA HIS A 198 9.40 1.05 -0.74
C HIS A 198 9.64 0.99 0.76
N ARG A 199 9.15 -0.08 1.38
CA ARG A 199 9.39 -0.40 2.78
C ARG A 199 9.97 -1.81 2.93
N LEU A 200 11.07 -1.87 3.65
CA LEU A 200 11.77 -3.08 4.08
C LEU A 200 11.52 -3.27 5.59
N ARG A 201 11.18 -4.48 6.03
CA ARG A 201 11.03 -4.83 7.45
C ARG A 201 11.85 -6.08 7.79
N GLY A 202 12.44 -6.10 8.98
CA GLY A 202 13.24 -7.24 9.41
C GLY A 202 14.12 -6.96 10.63
N LEU A 203 15.25 -7.67 10.69
CA LEU A 203 16.25 -7.57 11.76
C LEU A 203 17.62 -7.24 11.17
N LEU A 204 18.37 -6.37 11.83
CA LEU A 204 19.74 -6.00 11.46
C LEU A 204 20.68 -7.22 11.48
N GLU A 205 21.48 -7.42 10.42
CA GLU A 205 22.58 -8.39 10.40
C GLU A 205 23.94 -7.69 10.51
N SER A 206 24.24 -6.73 9.64
CA SER A 206 25.50 -5.98 9.65
C SER A 206 25.40 -4.59 9.04
N VAL A 207 26.40 -3.76 9.32
CA VAL A 207 26.60 -2.43 8.72
C VAL A 207 28.05 -2.32 8.26
N ASP A 208 28.28 -1.90 7.01
CA ASP A 208 29.61 -1.60 6.49
C ASP A 208 29.77 -0.10 6.21
N LEU A 209 30.49 0.57 7.12
CA LEU A 209 30.83 2.00 7.08
C LEU A 209 31.83 2.38 5.97
N ALA A 210 32.38 1.42 5.22
CA ALA A 210 33.28 1.67 4.09
C ALA A 210 32.55 1.61 2.73
N THR A 211 31.37 1.00 2.68
CA THR A 211 30.52 0.90 1.47
C THR A 211 29.16 1.60 1.62
N ASN A 212 28.86 2.13 2.82
CA ASN A 212 27.58 2.71 3.19
C ASN A 212 26.42 1.74 2.91
N THR A 213 26.55 0.51 3.42
CA THR A 213 25.55 -0.55 3.28
C THR A 213 25.09 -1.12 4.61
N ILE A 214 23.84 -1.59 4.63
CA ILE A 214 23.19 -2.28 5.74
C ILE A 214 22.65 -3.62 5.22
N ASP A 215 22.97 -4.69 5.92
CA ASP A 215 22.44 -6.04 5.70
C ASP A 215 21.33 -6.33 6.71
N MET A 216 20.21 -6.89 6.25
CA MET A 216 19.08 -7.26 7.10
C MET A 216 18.44 -8.59 6.72
N LYS A 217 17.98 -9.33 7.73
CA LYS A 217 17.15 -10.54 7.58
C LYS A 217 15.70 -10.11 7.46
N LEU A 218 15.04 -10.37 6.33
CA LEU A 218 13.67 -9.90 6.09
C LEU A 218 12.65 -10.62 6.98
N ILE A 219 11.77 -9.83 7.57
CA ILE A 219 10.55 -10.27 8.27
C ILE A 219 9.46 -9.22 7.97
N PRO A 220 8.55 -9.48 7.01
CA PRO A 220 7.60 -8.49 6.50
C PRO A 220 6.35 -8.34 7.38
N MET A 221 5.50 -7.37 7.04
CA MET A 221 4.18 -7.17 7.65
C MET A 221 4.28 -7.00 9.18
N ARG A 222 3.51 -7.78 9.95
CA ARG A 222 3.51 -7.81 11.43
C ARG A 222 4.25 -9.01 12.02
N LEU A 223 4.93 -9.80 11.18
CA LEU A 223 5.59 -11.01 11.65
C LEU A 223 6.77 -10.67 12.56
N ARG A 224 6.92 -11.41 13.66
CA ARG A 224 8.05 -11.30 14.60
C ARG A 224 9.08 -12.43 14.42
N ARG A 225 8.88 -13.28 13.40
CA ARG A 225 9.64 -14.52 13.12
C ARG A 225 9.44 -14.99 11.68
N GLY A 226 10.40 -15.73 11.15
CA GLY A 226 10.31 -16.39 9.86
C GLY A 226 11.67 -16.47 9.17
N THR A 227 11.68 -16.67 7.86
CA THR A 227 12.89 -16.54 7.03
C THR A 227 12.42 -16.15 5.64
N PHE A 228 12.35 -14.85 5.38
CA PHE A 228 11.89 -14.27 4.10
C PHE A 228 13.09 -13.84 3.22
N GLY A 229 14.25 -14.45 3.47
CA GLY A 229 15.52 -14.11 2.83
C GLY A 229 16.26 -12.96 3.50
N ASP A 230 17.38 -12.61 2.90
CA ASP A 230 18.29 -11.56 3.36
C ASP A 230 18.33 -10.45 2.29
N PHE A 231 18.45 -9.19 2.71
CA PHE A 231 18.48 -8.03 1.82
C PHE A 231 19.58 -7.06 2.23
N ASN A 232 20.26 -6.48 1.23
CA ASN A 232 21.30 -5.47 1.39
C ASN A 232 20.83 -4.17 0.72
N PHE A 233 20.98 -3.05 1.41
CA PHE A 233 20.65 -1.73 0.88
C PHE A 233 21.70 -0.68 1.22
N HIS A 234 21.74 0.37 0.41
CA HIS A 234 22.64 1.51 0.57
C HIS A 234 21.98 2.67 1.31
N VAL A 235 22.82 3.52 1.88
CA VAL A 235 22.48 4.81 2.50
C VAL A 235 23.41 5.91 2.00
N ASP A 236 23.01 7.18 2.11
CA ASP A 236 23.78 8.33 1.65
C ASP A 236 23.78 9.50 2.66
N ASP A 237 24.30 10.66 2.22
CA ASP A 237 24.37 11.88 3.02
C ASP A 237 22.98 12.50 3.32
N ASN A 238 21.91 12.03 2.67
CA ASN A 238 20.52 12.47 2.84
C ASN A 238 19.69 11.50 3.71
N THR A 239 20.10 10.24 3.87
CA THR A 239 19.38 9.25 4.70
C THR A 239 19.17 9.77 6.13
N LEU A 240 17.90 9.77 6.56
CA LEU A 240 17.51 10.07 7.94
C LEU A 240 17.47 8.78 8.78
N TYR A 241 17.76 8.89 10.06
CA TYR A 241 17.74 7.76 11.00
C TYR A 241 16.86 8.09 12.18
N GLU A 242 16.17 7.10 12.72
CA GLU A 242 15.54 7.16 14.03
C GLU A 242 15.90 5.89 14.80
N ILE A 243 16.66 6.05 15.88
CA ILE A 243 17.23 4.93 16.65
C ILE A 243 16.81 5.12 18.09
N ASP A 244 16.09 4.14 18.63
CA ASP A 244 15.59 4.12 20.01
C ASP A 244 14.85 5.42 20.43
N GLY A 245 14.10 6.02 19.50
CA GLY A 245 13.31 7.24 19.69
C GLY A 245 14.07 8.55 19.44
N VAL A 246 15.33 8.51 19.00
CA VAL A 246 16.13 9.71 18.70
C VAL A 246 16.40 9.83 17.20
N GLU A 247 16.14 11.01 16.63
CA GLU A 247 16.36 11.32 15.22
C GLU A 247 17.81 11.76 14.95
N TYR A 248 18.44 11.22 13.88
CA TYR A 248 19.80 11.53 13.45
C TYR A 248 19.91 11.68 11.93
N THR A 249 21.02 12.26 11.46
CA THR A 249 21.36 12.40 10.03
C THR A 249 22.57 11.55 9.64
N SER A 250 22.51 10.93 8.46
CA SER A 250 23.64 10.38 7.70
C SER A 250 24.76 9.70 8.52
N GLU A 251 25.96 10.32 8.61
CA GLU A 251 27.17 9.69 9.18
C GLU A 251 27.02 9.32 10.67
N GLU A 252 26.30 10.12 11.46
CA GLU A 252 26.06 9.85 12.88
C GLU A 252 25.06 8.69 13.06
N GLY A 253 23.96 8.71 12.31
CA GLY A 253 22.94 7.66 12.35
C GLY A 253 23.49 6.29 11.91
N LEU A 254 24.25 6.25 10.81
CA LEU A 254 24.90 5.01 10.36
C LEU A 254 25.94 4.49 11.35
N SER A 255 26.73 5.39 11.96
CA SER A 255 27.72 5.01 12.98
C SER A 255 27.07 4.42 14.22
N LEU A 256 25.96 5.00 14.70
CA LEU A 256 25.19 4.49 15.83
C LEU A 256 24.49 3.16 15.50
N LEU A 257 23.99 2.99 14.28
CA LEU A 257 23.42 1.73 13.82
C LEU A 257 24.48 0.61 13.78
N ALA A 258 25.74 0.93 13.47
CA ALA A 258 26.85 -0.02 13.53
C ALA A 258 27.28 -0.41 14.98
N GLU A 259 26.79 0.28 16.01
CA GLU A 259 26.95 -0.10 17.43
C GLU A 259 25.79 -0.95 17.96
N GLN A 260 24.69 -1.10 17.22
CA GLN A 260 23.54 -1.94 17.57
C GLN A 260 23.86 -3.45 17.44
N ALA A 261 23.03 -4.29 18.05
CA ALA A 261 23.22 -5.74 18.05
C ALA A 261 22.71 -6.40 16.75
N GLU A 262 23.33 -7.52 16.35
CA GLU A 262 22.71 -8.44 15.40
C GLU A 262 21.37 -8.90 15.98
N GLY A 263 20.28 -8.77 15.20
CA GLY A 263 18.93 -9.05 15.66
C GLY A 263 18.16 -7.82 16.18
N THR A 264 18.74 -6.62 16.24
CA THR A 264 17.98 -5.38 16.51
C THR A 264 16.90 -5.19 15.42
N PRO A 265 15.61 -4.95 15.77
CA PRO A 265 14.56 -4.68 14.81
C PRO A 265 14.88 -3.50 13.91
N LEU A 266 14.55 -3.62 12.62
CA LEU A 266 14.91 -2.66 11.58
C LEU A 266 13.75 -2.45 10.58
N ILE A 267 13.51 -1.20 10.21
CA ILE A 267 12.70 -0.83 9.03
C ILE A 267 13.50 0.16 8.19
N ALA A 268 13.50 0.01 6.88
CA ALA A 268 14.05 1.01 5.96
C ALA A 268 12.99 1.41 4.91
N PHE A 269 12.87 2.71 4.69
CA PHE A 269 12.07 3.33 3.63
C PHE A 269 13.02 3.80 2.52
N GLY A 270 12.61 3.76 1.25
CA GLY A 270 13.48 4.13 0.14
C GLY A 270 12.99 3.65 -1.21
N GLY A 271 13.90 3.23 -2.09
CA GLY A 271 13.55 2.64 -3.38
C GLY A 271 14.75 2.23 -4.24
N PRO A 272 14.53 1.63 -5.42
CA PRO A 272 15.58 1.33 -6.39
C PRO A 272 16.17 2.62 -7.00
N SER A 273 17.50 2.71 -7.08
CA SER A 273 18.21 3.88 -7.62
C SER A 273 18.17 3.97 -9.14
N GLU A 274 17.91 5.16 -9.69
CA GLU A 274 18.04 5.44 -11.13
C GLU A 274 19.47 5.28 -11.66
N GLU A 275 20.49 5.51 -10.82
CA GLU A 275 21.89 5.34 -11.23
C GLU A 275 22.28 3.86 -11.36
N GLY A 276 22.94 3.53 -12.48
CA GLY A 276 23.09 2.17 -12.97
C GLY A 276 23.80 1.16 -12.05
N GLU A 277 23.44 -0.11 -12.26
CA GLU A 277 23.42 -1.21 -11.28
C GLU A 277 22.33 -0.97 -10.23
N GLN A 278 21.24 -1.75 -10.27
CA GLN A 278 20.10 -1.64 -9.34
C GLN A 278 20.58 -1.78 -7.89
N ARG A 279 20.66 -0.66 -7.17
CA ARG A 279 20.90 -0.59 -5.73
C ARG A 279 19.62 -0.07 -5.08
N TYR A 280 19.25 -0.61 -3.93
CA TYR A 280 18.23 0.03 -3.10
C TYR A 280 18.91 1.17 -2.31
N LEU A 281 18.35 2.37 -2.32
CA LEU A 281 18.79 3.51 -1.52
C LEU A 281 17.72 3.85 -0.50
N ALA A 282 18.08 3.91 0.79
CA ALA A 282 17.15 4.26 1.86
C ALA A 282 17.07 5.77 2.11
N THR A 283 15.84 6.30 2.15
CA THR A 283 15.49 7.67 2.54
C THR A 283 15.41 7.82 4.06
N GLN A 284 14.86 6.81 4.76
CA GLN A 284 14.77 6.75 6.22
C GLN A 284 15.06 5.34 6.75
N VAL A 285 15.77 5.23 7.87
CA VAL A 285 16.00 3.97 8.61
C VAL A 285 15.50 4.12 10.05
N LEU A 286 14.68 3.17 10.50
CA LEU A 286 14.20 3.06 11.89
C LEU A 286 14.84 1.84 12.55
N ALA A 287 15.37 1.97 13.77
CA ALA A 287 16.00 0.86 14.49
C ALA A 287 15.65 0.80 15.99
N GLY A 288 15.66 -0.40 16.55
CA GLY A 288 15.40 -0.62 17.97
C GLY A 288 13.98 -0.23 18.37
N ASN A 289 13.81 0.49 19.46
CA ASN A 289 12.49 0.88 19.99
C ASN A 289 11.71 1.82 19.05
N SER A 290 12.35 2.41 18.04
CA SER A 290 11.67 3.16 16.97
C SER A 290 10.84 2.26 16.05
N VAL A 291 11.04 0.94 16.07
CA VAL A 291 10.38 -0.01 15.16
C VAL A 291 9.04 -0.51 15.76
N PRO A 292 7.90 -0.37 15.04
CA PRO A 292 6.55 -0.64 15.53
C PRO A 292 6.20 -2.13 15.63
N TRP A 293 7.02 -2.88 16.36
CA TRP A 293 6.81 -4.26 16.85
C TRP A 293 7.89 -4.68 17.88
N ALA A 294 8.77 -3.77 18.30
CA ALA A 294 9.86 -4.00 19.26
C ALA A 294 9.37 -4.08 20.72
N GLU A 295 8.62 -5.15 21.04
CA GLU A 295 8.02 -5.46 22.36
C GLU A 295 6.88 -4.54 22.86
N GLN A 296 6.54 -3.44 22.17
CA GLN A 296 5.38 -2.58 22.49
C GLN A 296 4.13 -2.92 21.65
N ASP A 297 2.96 -2.49 22.11
CA ASP A 297 1.74 -2.40 21.30
C ASP A 297 1.79 -1.15 20.42
N VAL A 298 1.04 -1.12 19.31
CA VAL A 298 0.99 0.01 18.36
C VAL A 298 -0.43 0.56 18.25
N LEU A 299 -0.55 1.88 18.15
CA LEU A 299 -1.78 2.59 17.79
C LEU A 299 -1.52 3.47 16.56
N LYS A 300 -2.28 3.25 15.48
CA LYS A 300 -2.30 4.11 14.28
C LYS A 300 -3.63 4.84 14.22
N GLY A 301 -3.66 6.08 13.75
CA GLY A 301 -4.91 6.82 13.56
C GLY A 301 -4.70 8.32 13.37
N ILE A 302 -5.76 9.11 13.53
CA ILE A 302 -5.76 10.56 13.40
C ILE A 302 -6.32 11.19 14.66
N ILE A 303 -5.67 12.24 15.17
CA ILE A 303 -6.17 13.06 16.29
C ILE A 303 -7.42 13.82 15.84
N THR A 304 -8.59 13.53 16.42
CA THR A 304 -9.84 14.27 16.16
C THR A 304 -10.19 15.29 17.23
N ALA A 305 -9.79 15.07 18.48
CA ALA A 305 -10.00 16.01 19.58
C ALA A 305 -8.86 15.89 20.62
N ARG A 306 -8.65 16.93 21.43
CA ARG A 306 -7.64 16.93 22.50
C ARG A 306 -8.05 17.75 23.71
N SER A 307 -7.75 17.23 24.90
CA SER A 307 -7.91 17.94 26.17
C SER A 307 -6.67 17.73 27.04
N ASP A 308 -5.86 18.78 27.22
CA ASP A 308 -4.55 18.78 27.86
C ASP A 308 -3.59 17.70 27.30
N SER A 309 -3.56 16.53 27.93
CA SER A 309 -2.72 15.36 27.57
C SER A 309 -3.52 14.10 27.25
N SER A 310 -4.85 14.22 27.20
CA SER A 310 -5.79 13.19 26.73
C SER A 310 -6.15 13.51 25.29
N ILE A 311 -5.92 12.56 24.38
CA ILE A 311 -6.04 12.78 22.93
C ILE A 311 -7.01 11.74 22.36
N SER A 312 -8.12 12.17 21.75
CA SER A 312 -9.04 11.27 21.05
C SER A 312 -8.49 10.95 19.67
N ILE A 313 -8.31 9.65 19.40
CA ILE A 313 -7.91 9.11 18.11
C ILE A 313 -9.11 8.38 17.51
N GLN A 314 -9.56 8.78 16.32
CA GLN A 314 -10.61 8.05 15.59
C GLN A 314 -10.08 7.43 14.30
N GLY A 315 -10.78 6.38 13.83
CA GLY A 315 -10.27 5.54 12.76
C GLY A 315 -8.99 4.83 13.21
N ALA A 316 -9.00 4.32 14.44
CA ALA A 316 -7.83 3.79 15.10
C ALA A 316 -7.60 2.32 14.70
N VAL A 317 -6.37 1.96 14.38
CA VAL A 317 -5.96 0.55 14.23
C VAL A 317 -4.98 0.24 15.36
N VAL A 318 -5.36 -0.72 16.20
CA VAL A 318 -4.55 -1.19 17.33
C VAL A 318 -3.85 -2.50 16.96
N GLU A 319 -2.59 -2.61 17.35
CA GLU A 319 -1.73 -3.77 17.10
C GLU A 319 -1.16 -4.28 18.43
N THR A 320 -1.87 -5.21 19.09
CA THR A 320 -1.40 -5.80 20.36
C THR A 320 -0.55 -7.06 20.15
N GLY A 321 0.61 -7.12 20.80
CA GLY A 321 1.42 -8.35 20.96
C GLY A 321 1.47 -9.35 19.78
N ASP A 322 1.09 -10.60 20.06
CA ASP A 322 0.93 -11.70 19.10
C ASP A 322 -0.53 -11.84 18.61
N GLN A 323 -1.36 -10.80 18.72
CA GLN A 323 -2.75 -10.80 18.25
C GLN A 323 -2.87 -10.26 16.82
N ALA A 324 -4.04 -10.45 16.24
CA ALA A 324 -4.49 -9.77 15.02
C ALA A 324 -4.48 -8.24 15.19
N ALA A 325 -4.56 -7.47 14.09
CA ALA A 325 -4.95 -6.06 14.23
C ALA A 325 -6.42 -5.99 14.71
N HIS A 326 -6.83 -4.83 15.23
CA HIS A 326 -8.26 -4.54 15.36
C HIS A 326 -8.51 -3.06 15.09
N PHE A 327 -9.48 -2.77 14.22
CA PHE A 327 -10.06 -1.44 14.13
C PHE A 327 -10.77 -1.06 15.43
N GLN A 328 -10.74 0.23 15.78
CA GLN A 328 -11.46 0.84 16.87
C GLN A 328 -12.00 2.20 16.41
N THR A 329 -13.30 2.44 16.60
CA THR A 329 -13.93 3.71 16.19
C THR A 329 -13.31 4.91 16.90
N GLU A 330 -13.03 4.78 18.20
CA GLU A 330 -12.31 5.75 19.02
C GLU A 330 -11.41 5.06 20.06
N VAL A 331 -10.21 5.62 20.27
CA VAL A 331 -9.23 5.25 21.31
C VAL A 331 -8.74 6.54 21.98
N THR A 332 -8.62 6.53 23.31
CA THR A 332 -7.99 7.63 24.07
C THR A 332 -6.49 7.38 24.21
N LEU A 333 -5.67 8.20 23.57
CA LEU A 333 -4.22 8.19 23.74
C LEU A 333 -3.83 9.09 24.93
N ALA A 334 -3.08 8.54 25.88
CA ALA A 334 -2.46 9.27 26.99
C ALA A 334 -0.98 9.55 26.69
N VAL A 335 -0.56 10.81 26.91
CA VAL A 335 0.85 11.26 26.77
C VAL A 335 1.30 12.07 28.00
N THR A 336 2.62 12.24 28.18
CA THR A 336 3.19 13.11 29.23
C THR A 336 4.41 13.87 28.73
N GLU A 337 5.01 14.73 29.57
CA GLU A 337 6.29 15.40 29.28
C GLU A 337 7.45 14.42 29.02
N ASP A 338 7.34 13.16 29.47
CA ASP A 338 8.31 12.08 29.22
C ASP A 338 8.02 11.30 27.90
N THR A 339 6.88 11.53 27.23
CA THR A 339 6.56 10.88 25.95
C THR A 339 7.46 11.42 24.84
N VAL A 340 8.20 10.52 24.19
CA VAL A 340 9.07 10.88 23.07
C VAL A 340 8.22 11.11 21.82
N VAL A 341 8.49 12.20 21.07
CA VAL A 341 7.77 12.54 19.83
C VAL A 341 8.77 12.78 18.70
N THR A 342 8.47 12.29 17.51
CA THR A 342 9.32 12.37 16.30
C THR A 342 8.47 12.64 15.05
N GLY A 343 9.11 12.89 13.90
CA GLY A 343 8.42 12.94 12.60
C GLY A 343 7.71 14.25 12.27
N TYR A 344 8.14 15.38 12.85
CA TYR A 344 7.69 16.74 12.47
C TYR A 344 8.79 17.49 11.72
N ARG A 345 9.83 17.89 12.45
CA ARG A 345 11.12 18.42 11.97
C ARG A 345 12.19 17.88 12.91
N LEU A 346 13.37 17.57 12.35
CA LEU A 346 14.46 16.85 13.01
C LEU A 346 14.81 17.45 14.40
N GLY A 347 14.43 16.77 15.48
CA GLY A 347 14.71 17.19 16.86
C GLY A 347 13.88 18.36 17.41
N ASP A 348 12.93 18.91 16.65
CA ASP A 348 12.02 19.98 17.07
C ASP A 348 10.66 19.45 17.61
N ALA A 349 10.44 18.13 17.57
CA ALA A 349 9.17 17.51 17.90
C ALA A 349 8.92 17.38 19.42
N SER A 350 7.66 17.53 19.84
CA SER A 350 7.23 17.45 21.24
C SER A 350 5.74 17.11 21.36
N ILE A 351 5.24 16.83 22.57
CA ILE A 351 3.80 16.65 22.81
C ILE A 351 2.94 17.89 22.50
N ALA A 352 3.53 19.08 22.28
CA ALA A 352 2.78 20.25 21.82
C ALA A 352 2.38 20.12 20.34
N ASN A 353 3.18 19.42 19.53
CA ASN A 353 2.95 19.23 18.09
C ASN A 353 1.82 18.21 17.78
N LEU A 354 1.37 17.45 18.78
CA LEU A 354 0.27 16.49 18.67
C LEU A 354 -1.11 17.20 18.68
N SER A 355 -1.40 17.96 17.63
CA SER A 355 -2.60 18.78 17.49
C SER A 355 -3.70 18.11 16.67
N VAL A 356 -4.88 18.74 16.61
CA VAL A 356 -6.06 18.24 15.89
C VAL A 356 -5.77 18.13 14.39
N GLY A 357 -6.20 17.03 13.78
CA GLY A 357 -5.91 16.69 12.38
C GLY A 357 -4.65 15.83 12.17
N GLN A 358 -3.78 15.66 13.17
CA GLN A 358 -2.49 14.98 13.01
C GLN A 358 -2.64 13.44 12.90
N ARG A 359 -2.14 12.85 11.81
CA ARG A 359 -1.97 11.40 11.60
C ARG A 359 -0.77 10.90 12.42
N ILE A 360 -0.94 9.87 13.25
CA ILE A 360 0.09 9.38 14.16
C ILE A 360 0.31 7.87 14.08
N LEU A 361 1.47 7.44 14.56
CA LEU A 361 1.73 6.10 15.06
C LEU A 361 2.32 6.21 16.47
N ALA A 362 1.64 5.69 17.48
CA ALA A 362 2.08 5.63 18.87
C ALA A 362 2.50 4.20 19.27
N LEU A 363 3.45 4.09 20.19
CA LEU A 363 3.98 2.87 20.79
C LEU A 363 3.82 2.92 22.31
N GLY A 364 3.25 1.88 22.91
CA GLY A 364 2.80 1.92 24.31
C GLY A 364 2.20 0.61 24.80
N GLU A 365 1.26 0.70 25.74
CA GLU A 365 0.46 -0.41 26.28
C GLU A 365 -1.04 -0.12 26.05
N PHE A 366 -1.78 -1.05 25.44
CA PHE A 366 -3.22 -0.87 25.18
C PHE A 366 -4.11 -1.54 26.23
N ASN A 367 -5.09 -0.79 26.75
CA ASN A 367 -6.07 -1.29 27.70
C ASN A 367 -7.47 -1.45 27.04
N ALA A 368 -7.79 -2.68 26.68
CA ALA A 368 -9.07 -3.05 26.06
C ALA A 368 -10.29 -2.97 27.01
N ASP A 369 -10.11 -2.82 28.34
CA ASP A 369 -11.25 -2.64 29.27
C ASP A 369 -11.85 -1.21 29.19
N ASN A 370 -11.12 -0.22 28.62
CA ASN A 370 -11.57 1.17 28.51
C ASN A 370 -11.16 1.91 27.23
N ASN A 371 -10.57 1.23 26.23
CA ASN A 371 -10.03 1.82 25.00
C ASN A 371 -9.02 2.96 25.25
N GLU A 372 -8.16 2.79 26.26
CA GLU A 372 -7.07 3.71 26.57
C GLU A 372 -5.73 3.13 26.07
N PHE A 373 -4.87 3.97 25.50
CA PHE A 373 -3.53 3.61 25.04
C PHE A 373 -2.51 4.48 25.77
N ASP A 374 -1.68 3.88 26.62
CA ASP A 374 -0.69 4.62 27.42
C ASP A 374 0.64 4.72 26.68
N SER A 375 0.99 5.94 26.25
CA SER A 375 2.29 6.29 25.66
C SER A 375 3.12 7.19 26.61
N SER A 376 2.81 7.24 27.91
CA SER A 376 3.47 8.11 28.91
C SER A 376 4.97 7.84 29.09
N GLN A 377 5.42 6.62 28.79
CA GLN A 377 6.84 6.23 28.70
C GLN A 377 7.14 5.61 27.32
N GLY A 378 6.29 5.92 26.34
CA GLY A 378 6.32 5.41 24.98
C GLY A 378 6.74 6.47 23.96
N HIS A 379 6.38 6.22 22.70
CA HIS A 379 6.87 6.99 21.57
C HIS A 379 5.76 7.28 20.56
N VAL A 380 5.58 8.54 20.15
CA VAL A 380 4.58 8.97 19.18
C VAL A 380 5.26 9.59 17.96
N ARG A 381 5.26 8.86 16.84
CA ARG A 381 5.73 9.37 15.55
C ARG A 381 4.59 10.07 14.81
N MET A 382 4.77 11.35 14.54
CA MET A 382 3.93 12.11 13.62
C MET A 382 4.15 11.64 12.18
N LYS A 383 3.11 11.72 11.35
CA LYS A 383 3.16 11.43 9.92
C LYS A 383 2.71 12.64 9.11
N LEU A 384 3.20 12.75 7.88
CA LEU A 384 2.76 13.79 6.95
C LEU A 384 1.24 13.70 6.74
N ASN A 385 0.58 14.85 6.84
CA ASN A 385 -0.86 14.98 6.64
C ASN A 385 -1.17 15.53 5.25
N ALA A 386 -2.40 15.30 4.79
CA ALA A 386 -3.00 16.00 3.66
C ALA A 386 -4.35 16.60 4.07
N ILE A 387 -4.57 17.87 3.75
CA ILE A 387 -5.85 18.58 3.94
C ILE A 387 -6.38 19.02 2.58
N VAL A 388 -7.70 19.08 2.42
CA VAL A 388 -8.37 19.45 1.15
C VAL A 388 -9.52 20.42 1.42
N GLY A 389 -9.56 21.54 0.71
CA GLY A 389 -10.57 22.58 0.88
C GLY A 389 -10.63 23.60 -0.26
N GLU A 390 -11.62 24.48 -0.22
CA GLU A 390 -11.84 25.58 -1.18
C GLU A 390 -11.18 26.88 -0.66
N VAL A 391 -10.60 27.69 -1.55
CA VAL A 391 -9.86 28.90 -1.17
C VAL A 391 -10.81 30.06 -0.89
N VAL A 392 -10.93 30.38 0.40
CA VAL A 392 -11.71 31.52 0.90
C VAL A 392 -10.94 32.83 0.73
N GLN A 393 -9.61 32.79 0.88
CA GLN A 393 -8.73 33.94 0.66
C GLN A 393 -7.32 33.48 0.27
N ALA A 394 -6.68 34.17 -0.69
CA ALA A 394 -5.36 33.77 -1.19
C ALA A 394 -4.16 34.44 -0.48
N SER A 395 -4.36 35.43 0.40
CA SER A 395 -3.27 36.11 1.14
C SER A 395 -3.76 36.91 2.38
N PRO A 396 -3.59 36.41 3.62
CA PRO A 396 -3.12 35.06 3.97
C PRO A 396 -4.00 33.99 3.32
N LEU A 397 -3.41 32.80 3.15
CA LEU A 397 -4.07 31.67 2.53
C LEU A 397 -5.02 31.04 3.56
N GLU A 398 -6.32 31.15 3.32
CA GLU A 398 -7.39 30.64 4.19
C GLU A 398 -8.24 29.66 3.37
N LEU A 399 -8.51 28.47 3.92
CA LEU A 399 -9.31 27.43 3.27
C LEU A 399 -10.61 27.14 4.04
N ASP A 400 -11.68 26.82 3.30
CA ASP A 400 -12.85 26.10 3.81
C ASP A 400 -12.60 24.59 3.67
N LEU A 401 -12.28 23.93 4.78
CA LEU A 401 -11.84 22.55 4.81
C LEU A 401 -12.99 21.57 4.61
N SER A 402 -12.91 20.79 3.53
CA SER A 402 -13.77 19.62 3.34
C SER A 402 -13.28 18.40 4.13
N HIS A 403 -11.97 18.15 4.13
CA HIS A 403 -11.38 16.90 4.65
C HIS A 403 -9.96 17.08 5.22
N ILE A 404 -9.65 16.26 6.23
CA ILE A 404 -8.29 16.05 6.76
C ILE A 404 -7.98 14.56 6.69
N ASN A 405 -6.89 14.18 6.03
CA ASN A 405 -6.43 12.79 5.88
C ASN A 405 -7.54 11.83 5.40
N LYS A 406 -8.30 12.25 4.37
CA LYS A 406 -9.52 11.61 3.82
C LYS A 406 -10.74 11.50 4.75
N ARG A 407 -10.65 11.96 6.01
CA ARG A 407 -11.81 12.04 6.94
C ARG A 407 -12.53 13.38 6.74
N PRO A 408 -13.87 13.44 6.68
CA PRO A 408 -14.62 14.70 6.57
C PRO A 408 -14.48 15.56 7.83
N ILE A 409 -14.66 16.87 7.67
CA ILE A 409 -14.31 17.86 8.69
C ILE A 409 -15.18 17.82 9.97
N ASP A 410 -16.45 17.38 9.86
CA ASP A 410 -17.42 17.29 10.97
C ASP A 410 -16.98 16.32 12.10
N LEU A 411 -15.95 15.50 11.88
CA LEU A 411 -15.38 14.59 12.86
C LEU A 411 -14.38 15.26 13.84
N PHE A 412 -13.97 16.50 13.58
CA PHE A 412 -12.86 17.16 14.28
C PHE A 412 -13.35 18.25 15.26
N ASP A 413 -12.94 18.15 16.53
CA ASP A 413 -13.14 19.19 17.54
C ASP A 413 -11.85 20.02 17.67
N PHE A 414 -11.86 21.21 17.05
CA PHE A 414 -10.73 22.15 17.07
C PHE A 414 -10.61 22.95 18.38
N SER A 415 -11.44 22.71 19.40
CA SER A 415 -11.39 23.50 20.63
C SER A 415 -10.06 23.35 21.39
N GLY A 416 -9.52 24.47 21.86
CA GLY A 416 -8.20 24.54 22.50
C GLY A 416 -6.99 24.50 21.55
N THR A 417 -7.18 24.48 20.22
CA THR A 417 -6.07 24.62 19.25
C THR A 417 -5.43 26.02 19.27
N GLY A 418 -6.16 27.04 19.73
CA GLY A 418 -5.77 28.45 19.72
C GLY A 418 -5.09 28.96 21.00
N LEU A 419 -4.47 30.13 20.87
CA LEU A 419 -3.90 30.87 22.01
C LEU A 419 -4.96 31.26 23.06
N ASP A 420 -6.22 31.40 22.64
CA ASP A 420 -7.43 31.34 23.46
C ASP A 420 -8.62 30.85 22.61
N ALA A 421 -9.75 30.52 23.25
CA ALA A 421 -10.95 29.98 22.59
C ALA A 421 -11.72 30.97 21.69
N ALA A 422 -11.13 32.12 21.31
CA ALA A 422 -11.58 32.97 20.22
C ALA A 422 -10.58 33.00 19.03
N ASN A 423 -9.52 32.20 19.14
CA ASN A 423 -8.44 31.99 18.17
C ASN A 423 -8.20 30.47 17.92
N ASP A 424 -9.12 29.61 18.38
CA ASP A 424 -9.18 28.20 17.96
C ASP A 424 -9.40 28.13 16.45
N ALA A 425 -8.79 27.15 15.78
CA ALA A 425 -8.85 26.97 14.34
C ALA A 425 -10.31 26.82 13.85
N SER A 426 -10.71 27.63 12.87
CA SER A 426 -12.02 27.50 12.21
C SER A 426 -11.84 26.69 10.93
N PRO A 427 -12.54 25.55 10.74
CA PRO A 427 -12.42 24.79 9.49
C PRO A 427 -12.82 25.61 8.26
N GLU A 428 -13.71 26.60 8.41
CA GLU A 428 -14.22 27.44 7.32
C GLU A 428 -13.30 28.64 6.97
N GLN A 429 -12.23 28.88 7.74
CA GLN A 429 -11.25 29.97 7.59
C GLN A 429 -9.87 29.47 8.09
N TYR A 430 -9.46 28.28 7.65
CA TYR A 430 -8.28 27.58 8.20
C TYR A 430 -6.98 28.20 7.65
N GLU A 431 -6.19 28.88 8.50
CA GLU A 431 -5.08 29.73 8.06
C GLU A 431 -3.81 28.90 7.78
N ILE A 432 -3.40 28.83 6.51
CA ILE A 432 -2.25 28.06 6.03
C ILE A 432 -0.96 28.90 6.04
N ASN A 433 0.02 28.49 6.86
CA ASN A 433 1.38 28.99 6.77
C ASN A 433 2.10 28.41 5.55
N SER A 434 1.96 29.09 4.41
CA SER A 434 2.64 28.75 3.15
C SER A 434 4.15 29.05 3.15
N SER A 435 4.67 29.79 4.15
CA SER A 435 6.09 30.09 4.36
C SER A 435 6.83 30.68 3.15
N THR A 436 7.42 29.84 2.28
CA THR A 436 8.12 30.24 1.05
C THR A 436 7.59 29.56 -0.21
N LEU A 437 6.44 28.88 -0.12
CA LEU A 437 5.74 28.30 -1.28
C LEU A 437 5.14 29.42 -2.14
N ASP A 438 5.11 29.22 -3.46
CA ASP A 438 4.56 30.19 -4.39
C ASP A 438 3.02 30.08 -4.43
N ILE A 439 2.36 31.06 -3.81
CA ILE A 439 0.90 31.20 -3.78
C ILE A 439 0.38 32.25 -4.78
N SER A 440 1.25 32.80 -5.66
CA SER A 440 0.91 33.95 -6.51
C SER A 440 0.00 33.66 -7.71
N ALA A 441 -0.37 32.39 -7.91
CA ALA A 441 -1.26 31.92 -8.96
C ALA A 441 -2.53 31.22 -8.42
N ILE A 442 -2.82 31.37 -7.11
CA ILE A 442 -4.03 30.84 -6.46
C ILE A 442 -5.09 31.94 -6.45
N GLU A 443 -6.32 31.62 -6.87
CA GLU A 443 -7.47 32.53 -6.85
C GLU A 443 -8.54 32.08 -5.82
N GLU A 444 -9.50 32.95 -5.52
CA GLU A 444 -10.68 32.62 -4.69
C GLU A 444 -11.60 31.64 -5.44
N ASP A 445 -12.37 30.83 -4.72
CA ASP A 445 -13.22 29.73 -5.24
C ASP A 445 -12.43 28.54 -5.89
N GLU A 446 -11.09 28.53 -5.85
CA GLU A 446 -10.28 27.37 -6.29
C GLU A 446 -10.20 26.29 -5.18
N TRP A 447 -10.21 25.01 -5.54
CA TRP A 447 -9.92 23.93 -4.59
C TRP A 447 -8.42 23.68 -4.50
N MET A 448 -7.94 23.25 -3.33
CA MET A 448 -6.55 22.85 -3.14
C MET A 448 -6.37 21.65 -2.21
N GLN A 449 -5.29 20.89 -2.45
CA GLN A 449 -4.71 19.95 -1.49
C GLN A 449 -3.42 20.54 -0.93
N VAL A 450 -3.27 20.54 0.41
CA VAL A 450 -2.04 20.96 1.09
C VAL A 450 -1.48 19.79 1.89
N ARG A 451 -0.18 19.53 1.79
CA ARG A 451 0.53 18.53 2.62
C ARG A 451 1.44 19.21 3.62
N GLY A 452 1.47 18.71 4.86
CA GLY A 452 2.19 19.33 5.97
C GLY A 452 1.75 18.84 7.35
N TYR A 453 1.77 19.75 8.32
CA TYR A 453 1.43 19.46 9.73
C TYR A 453 0.55 20.56 10.33
N PRO A 454 -0.49 20.22 11.11
CA PRO A 454 -1.16 21.20 11.97
C PRO A 454 -0.18 21.92 12.90
N SER A 455 -0.47 23.17 13.20
CA SER A 455 0.24 23.95 14.21
C SER A 455 0.13 23.32 15.60
N SER A 456 1.05 23.67 16.50
CA SER A 456 1.06 23.13 17.86
C SER A 456 -0.25 23.43 18.59
N PHE A 457 -0.72 22.49 19.42
CA PHE A 457 -1.96 22.65 20.17
C PHE A 457 -1.83 23.84 21.15
N GLY A 458 -2.83 24.73 21.14
CA GLY A 458 -2.82 25.99 21.88
C GLY A 458 -1.97 27.10 21.26
N SER A 459 -1.76 27.11 19.93
CA SER A 459 -0.93 28.12 19.24
C SER A 459 -1.54 28.83 18.03
N SER A 460 -2.73 28.42 17.55
CA SER A 460 -3.42 29.09 16.44
C SER A 460 -3.76 30.56 16.72
N PRO A 461 -3.83 31.42 15.67
CA PRO A 461 -3.42 31.17 14.27
C PRO A 461 -1.91 31.38 14.04
N SER A 462 -1.29 30.89 12.96
CA SER A 462 -1.84 30.08 11.86
C SER A 462 -2.06 28.61 12.25
N ASP A 463 -2.94 27.90 11.54
CA ASP A 463 -3.43 26.57 11.90
C ASP A 463 -2.61 25.41 11.30
N PHE A 464 -1.85 25.63 10.23
CA PHE A 464 -1.15 24.56 9.50
C PHE A 464 0.15 25.00 8.81
N ASP A 465 1.25 24.33 9.14
CA ASP A 465 2.56 24.44 8.48
C ASP A 465 2.57 23.64 7.16
N ALA A 466 2.50 24.34 6.03
CA ALA A 466 2.55 23.71 4.71
C ALA A 466 3.99 23.33 4.29
N LEU A 467 4.15 22.13 3.71
CA LEU A 467 5.37 21.68 3.05
C LEU A 467 5.22 21.64 1.51
N SER A 468 4.02 21.36 1.01
CA SER A 468 3.69 21.48 -0.41
C SER A 468 2.22 21.81 -0.62
N ILE A 469 1.94 22.66 -1.59
CA ILE A 469 0.58 22.99 -2.05
C ILE A 469 0.40 22.38 -3.46
N ILE A 470 -0.77 21.80 -3.71
CA ILE A 470 -1.18 21.22 -4.99
C ILE A 470 -2.52 21.87 -5.35
N ASN A 471 -2.55 22.57 -6.48
CA ASN A 471 -3.78 23.13 -7.06
C ASN A 471 -4.31 22.13 -8.11
N PRO A 472 -5.38 21.35 -7.82
CA PRO A 472 -6.02 20.43 -8.75
C PRO A 472 -6.76 21.15 -9.89
N ASP A 473 -6.21 21.11 -11.11
CA ASP A 473 -6.95 21.49 -12.32
C ASP A 473 -8.16 20.54 -12.51
N PHE A 474 -9.37 21.02 -12.25
CA PHE A 474 -10.62 20.28 -12.48
C PHE A 474 -11.07 20.24 -13.94
N SER A 475 -10.46 21.03 -14.83
CA SER A 475 -10.77 20.98 -16.27
C SER A 475 -10.19 19.72 -16.93
N SER A 476 -9.09 19.20 -16.38
CA SER A 476 -8.49 17.89 -16.72
C SER A 476 -7.79 17.27 -15.50
N HIS A 477 -8.38 16.23 -14.90
CA HIS A 477 -7.91 15.67 -13.62
C HIS A 477 -7.75 14.13 -13.66
N PRO A 478 -6.75 13.53 -12.97
CA PRO A 478 -6.68 12.09 -12.79
C PRO A 478 -7.91 11.57 -12.03
N ALA A 479 -8.60 10.59 -12.60
CA ALA A 479 -9.89 10.13 -12.09
C ALA A 479 -10.07 8.61 -12.23
N ARG A 480 -10.81 8.05 -11.28
CA ARG A 480 -11.31 6.68 -11.27
C ARG A 480 -12.84 6.72 -11.35
N MET A 481 -13.39 6.08 -12.36
CA MET A 481 -14.82 5.88 -12.55
C MET A 481 -15.21 4.45 -12.17
N PHE A 482 -16.34 4.33 -11.47
CA PHE A 482 -17.05 3.08 -11.23
C PHE A 482 -18.49 3.20 -11.74
N ALA A 483 -18.99 2.16 -12.41
CA ALA A 483 -20.38 2.02 -12.82
C ALA A 483 -20.87 0.58 -12.61
N LEU A 484 -22.02 0.41 -11.97
CA LEU A 484 -22.65 -0.87 -11.66
C LEU A 484 -24.12 -0.86 -12.07
N TRP A 485 -24.51 -1.79 -12.93
CA TRP A 485 -25.92 -1.98 -13.34
C TRP A 485 -26.54 -3.08 -12.47
N GLN A 486 -27.67 -2.79 -11.83
CA GLN A 486 -28.37 -3.72 -10.91
C GLN A 486 -28.87 -5.01 -11.58
N SER A 487 -28.92 -5.02 -12.92
CA SER A 487 -29.06 -6.23 -13.72
C SER A 487 -28.20 -6.06 -14.98
N PRO A 488 -27.55 -7.12 -15.49
CA PRO A 488 -26.66 -7.01 -16.65
C PRO A 488 -27.33 -6.33 -17.84
N SER A 489 -26.77 -5.18 -18.25
CA SER A 489 -27.35 -4.29 -19.24
C SER A 489 -26.77 -4.51 -20.63
N THR A 490 -27.63 -4.81 -21.60
CA THR A 490 -27.26 -4.90 -23.03
C THR A 490 -27.15 -3.54 -23.71
N THR A 491 -27.44 -2.45 -22.98
CA THR A 491 -27.37 -1.06 -23.47
C THR A 491 -26.47 -0.16 -22.64
N GLY A 492 -25.89 -0.65 -21.53
CA GLY A 492 -25.09 0.12 -20.57
C GLY A 492 -23.83 0.77 -21.15
N LEU A 493 -23.31 0.25 -22.27
CA LEU A 493 -22.34 0.95 -23.11
C LEU A 493 -22.58 0.61 -24.59
N THR A 494 -21.99 1.40 -25.48
CA THR A 494 -21.88 1.12 -26.91
C THR A 494 -20.44 1.31 -27.34
N ILE A 495 -19.89 0.35 -28.10
CA ILE A 495 -18.53 0.43 -28.64
C ILE A 495 -18.59 1.03 -30.04
N GLU A 496 -18.04 2.23 -30.20
CA GLU A 496 -17.75 2.84 -31.50
C GLU A 496 -16.30 2.53 -31.93
N SER A 497 -15.88 3.02 -33.10
CA SER A 497 -14.66 2.55 -33.78
C SER A 497 -13.32 2.77 -33.05
N SER A 498 -13.31 3.58 -31.99
CA SER A 498 -12.14 3.85 -31.14
C SER A 498 -12.54 4.42 -29.77
N GLU A 499 -13.80 4.26 -29.34
CA GLU A 499 -14.30 4.82 -28.07
C GLU A 499 -15.47 4.01 -27.50
N ILE A 500 -15.60 4.01 -26.17
CA ILE A 500 -16.72 3.39 -25.44
C ILE A 500 -17.66 4.51 -25.01
N VAL A 501 -18.85 4.58 -25.60
CA VAL A 501 -19.92 5.50 -25.20
C VAL A 501 -20.71 4.88 -24.04
N LEU A 502 -21.00 5.66 -23.00
CA LEU A 502 -21.55 5.18 -21.73
C LEU A 502 -23.04 5.53 -21.58
N SER A 503 -23.85 4.55 -21.15
CA SER A 503 -25.30 4.69 -20.91
C SER A 503 -25.60 4.47 -19.43
N LEU A 504 -25.43 5.53 -18.64
CA LEU A 504 -25.40 5.47 -17.17
C LEU A 504 -26.78 5.64 -16.51
N GLU A 505 -27.87 5.78 -17.28
CA GLU A 505 -29.21 6.10 -16.74
C GLU A 505 -29.74 5.05 -15.73
N ASP A 506 -29.41 3.77 -15.92
CA ASP A 506 -29.78 2.65 -15.04
C ASP A 506 -28.61 2.16 -14.16
N ALA A 507 -27.50 2.90 -14.08
CA ALA A 507 -26.30 2.55 -13.32
C ALA A 507 -26.21 3.29 -11.98
N ARG A 508 -25.72 2.60 -10.94
CA ARG A 508 -25.06 3.28 -9.82
C ARG A 508 -23.68 3.71 -10.31
N THR A 509 -23.30 4.98 -10.15
CA THR A 509 -22.01 5.50 -10.62
C THR A 509 -21.30 6.31 -9.56
N LYS A 510 -19.97 6.19 -9.48
CA LYS A 510 -19.09 7.06 -8.69
C LYS A 510 -17.94 7.53 -9.57
N LEU A 511 -17.61 8.83 -9.52
CA LEU A 511 -16.36 9.36 -10.06
C LEU A 511 -15.54 9.88 -8.88
N HIS A 512 -14.38 9.28 -8.66
CA HIS A 512 -13.40 9.73 -7.68
C HIS A 512 -12.27 10.45 -8.41
N LEU A 513 -12.06 11.72 -8.10
CA LEU A 513 -10.89 12.49 -8.54
C LEU A 513 -9.72 12.22 -7.58
N LYS A 514 -8.59 11.75 -8.10
CA LYS A 514 -7.48 11.23 -7.29
C LYS A 514 -6.96 12.30 -6.33
N GLY A 515 -6.93 11.98 -5.03
CA GLY A 515 -6.48 12.91 -3.99
C GLY A 515 -7.50 13.99 -3.60
N ILE A 516 -8.72 13.96 -4.13
CA ILE A 516 -9.84 14.84 -3.76
C ILE A 516 -10.96 13.97 -3.14
N PRO A 517 -10.96 13.78 -1.81
CA PRO A 517 -12.03 13.06 -1.11
C PRO A 517 -13.38 13.75 -1.30
N GLY A 518 -14.48 13.00 -1.22
CA GLY A 518 -15.84 13.52 -1.45
C GLY A 518 -16.15 13.96 -2.90
N SER A 519 -15.22 13.80 -3.84
CA SER A 519 -15.36 14.26 -5.23
C SER A 519 -16.58 13.71 -6.01
N SER A 520 -17.24 12.67 -5.51
CA SER A 520 -18.53 12.18 -6.03
C SER A 520 -19.70 13.17 -5.83
N GLN A 521 -19.56 14.16 -4.94
CA GLN A 521 -20.52 15.25 -4.78
C GLN A 521 -20.33 16.37 -5.83
N LEU A 522 -19.17 16.42 -6.50
CA LEU A 522 -18.91 17.33 -7.61
C LEU A 522 -19.68 16.84 -8.85
N SER A 523 -20.32 17.76 -9.57
CA SER A 523 -21.29 17.43 -10.65
C SER A 523 -20.64 17.02 -11.98
N PHE A 524 -19.71 16.06 -11.92
CA PHE A 524 -19.02 15.47 -13.06
C PHE A 524 -19.71 14.20 -13.54
N SER A 525 -19.68 13.94 -14.84
CA SER A 525 -20.30 12.76 -15.45
C SER A 525 -19.58 12.41 -16.76
N PRO A 526 -18.82 11.30 -16.81
CA PRO A 526 -18.20 10.82 -18.04
C PRO A 526 -19.25 10.24 -19.00
N GLU A 527 -19.33 10.79 -20.20
CA GLU A 527 -20.18 10.28 -21.30
C GLU A 527 -19.44 9.20 -22.12
N LYS A 528 -18.10 9.14 -22.06
CA LYS A 528 -17.30 8.13 -22.78
C LYS A 528 -15.89 7.85 -22.23
N LEU A 529 -15.34 6.69 -22.62
CA LEU A 529 -13.94 6.32 -22.47
C LEU A 529 -13.21 6.34 -23.83
N VAL A 530 -11.98 6.85 -23.84
CA VAL A 530 -11.03 6.82 -24.97
C VAL A 530 -9.65 6.43 -24.44
N SER A 531 -8.71 5.97 -25.27
CA SER A 531 -7.29 5.86 -24.89
C SER A 531 -6.42 6.62 -25.88
N THR A 532 -5.48 7.42 -25.36
CA THR A 532 -4.36 7.99 -26.13
C THR A 532 -3.02 7.30 -25.85
N ALA A 533 -2.98 6.33 -24.92
CA ALA A 533 -1.75 5.62 -24.55
C ALA A 533 -1.40 4.51 -25.56
N GLU A 534 -0.10 4.34 -25.85
CA GLU A 534 0.39 3.23 -26.71
C GLU A 534 0.25 1.86 -26.04
N GLU A 535 0.30 1.80 -24.70
CA GLU A 535 0.04 0.63 -23.88
C GLU A 535 -0.74 1.03 -22.61
N GLY A 536 -1.56 0.11 -22.09
CA GLY A 536 -2.33 0.25 -20.85
C GLY A 536 -2.59 -1.10 -20.17
N ARG A 537 -3.52 -1.11 -19.22
CA ARG A 537 -3.96 -2.29 -18.45
C ARG A 537 -5.47 -2.47 -18.61
N PHE A 538 -5.90 -3.09 -19.72
CA PHE A 538 -7.32 -3.28 -20.01
C PHE A 538 -7.73 -4.75 -19.77
N SER A 539 -8.92 -5.00 -19.24
CA SER A 539 -9.36 -6.35 -18.92
C SER A 539 -10.86 -6.57 -19.09
N ILE A 540 -11.23 -7.82 -19.40
CA ILE A 540 -12.61 -8.29 -19.45
C ILE A 540 -12.73 -9.47 -18.47
N LEU A 541 -13.55 -9.32 -17.43
CA LEU A 541 -13.94 -10.41 -16.53
C LEU A 541 -15.26 -11.01 -17.04
N ILE A 542 -15.24 -12.32 -17.32
CA ILE A 542 -16.43 -13.08 -17.71
C ILE A 542 -16.77 -14.08 -16.61
N ARG A 543 -17.97 -13.97 -16.05
CA ARG A 543 -18.46 -14.84 -14.97
C ARG A 543 -18.40 -16.31 -15.40
N GLY A 544 -17.52 -17.08 -14.76
CA GLY A 544 -17.31 -18.51 -15.04
C GLY A 544 -16.25 -18.85 -16.10
N GLU A 545 -15.68 -17.88 -16.83
CA GLU A 545 -14.55 -18.10 -17.74
C GLU A 545 -13.23 -17.50 -17.23
N GLY A 546 -13.27 -16.37 -16.51
CA GLY A 546 -12.11 -15.74 -15.88
C GLY A 546 -11.80 -14.32 -16.39
N VAL A 547 -10.57 -13.86 -16.14
CA VAL A 547 -10.07 -12.53 -16.57
C VAL A 547 -9.22 -12.65 -17.83
N HIS A 548 -9.60 -11.89 -18.87
CA HIS A 548 -8.81 -11.69 -20.08
C HIS A 548 -8.12 -10.32 -20.02
N MET A 549 -6.79 -10.27 -20.16
CA MET A 549 -6.02 -9.02 -20.10
C MET A 549 -5.42 -8.61 -21.46
N PHE A 550 -5.45 -7.31 -21.74
CA PHE A 550 -5.00 -6.66 -22.98
C PHE A 550 -4.13 -5.45 -22.63
N THR A 551 -3.01 -5.27 -23.35
CA THR A 551 -2.19 -4.06 -23.25
C THR A 551 -2.59 -2.97 -24.24
N ASP A 552 -3.29 -3.35 -25.32
CA ASP A 552 -3.77 -2.45 -26.38
C ASP A 552 -5.28 -2.20 -26.26
N PHE A 553 -5.70 -0.94 -26.38
CA PHE A 553 -7.09 -0.52 -26.29
C PHE A 553 -7.92 -0.97 -27.49
N ASP A 554 -7.36 -0.95 -28.72
CA ASP A 554 -8.08 -1.39 -29.92
C ASP A 554 -8.43 -2.89 -29.84
N SER A 555 -7.50 -3.72 -29.35
CA SER A 555 -7.70 -5.15 -29.08
C SER A 555 -8.72 -5.41 -27.96
N PHE A 556 -8.72 -4.59 -26.90
CA PHE A 556 -9.71 -4.65 -25.84
C PHE A 556 -11.13 -4.33 -26.34
N ILE A 557 -11.33 -3.18 -27.00
CA ILE A 557 -12.66 -2.80 -27.50
C ILE A 557 -13.15 -3.73 -28.62
N GLY A 558 -12.24 -4.27 -29.43
CA GLY A 558 -12.57 -5.31 -30.41
C GLY A 558 -13.13 -6.56 -29.74
N SER A 559 -12.45 -7.07 -28.71
CA SER A 559 -12.86 -8.26 -27.96
C SER A 559 -14.18 -8.03 -27.21
N ALA A 560 -14.30 -6.91 -26.50
CA ALA A 560 -15.54 -6.53 -25.82
C ALA A 560 -16.72 -6.40 -26.80
N SER A 561 -16.48 -5.92 -28.03
CA SER A 561 -17.51 -5.85 -29.07
C SER A 561 -17.95 -7.23 -29.55
N GLU A 562 -17.04 -8.20 -29.68
CA GLU A 562 -17.42 -9.59 -29.98
C GLU A 562 -18.24 -10.22 -28.85
N TYR A 563 -17.84 -10.04 -27.59
CA TYR A 563 -18.59 -10.58 -26.44
C TYR A 563 -20.02 -10.01 -26.33
N LEU A 564 -20.19 -8.69 -26.48
CA LEU A 564 -21.51 -8.05 -26.48
C LEU A 564 -22.36 -8.46 -27.70
N GLN A 565 -21.75 -8.63 -28.88
CA GLN A 565 -22.44 -9.16 -30.08
C GLN A 565 -22.87 -10.63 -29.92
N ASN A 566 -22.14 -11.41 -29.13
CA ASN A 566 -22.51 -12.79 -28.79
C ASN A 566 -23.62 -12.89 -27.72
N GLY A 567 -24.02 -11.78 -27.10
CA GLY A 567 -25.18 -11.70 -26.22
C GLY A 567 -24.90 -11.58 -24.72
N LEU A 568 -23.62 -11.44 -24.32
CA LEU A 568 -23.29 -11.04 -22.95
C LEU A 568 -23.71 -9.59 -22.70
N ALA A 569 -23.91 -9.24 -21.44
CA ALA A 569 -24.35 -7.92 -20.99
C ALA A 569 -23.42 -7.35 -19.92
N VAL A 570 -23.34 -6.01 -19.85
CA VAL A 570 -22.47 -5.30 -18.91
C VAL A 570 -23.08 -5.28 -17.52
N HIS A 571 -22.38 -5.82 -16.54
CA HIS A 571 -22.80 -5.78 -15.15
C HIS A 571 -22.07 -4.67 -14.38
N GLN A 572 -20.77 -4.50 -14.63
CA GLN A 572 -19.91 -3.52 -13.95
C GLN A 572 -18.82 -3.02 -14.91
N LEU A 573 -18.39 -1.78 -14.69
CA LEU A 573 -17.29 -1.12 -15.38
C LEU A 573 -16.50 -0.29 -14.36
N THR A 574 -15.21 -0.59 -14.22
CA THR A 574 -14.25 0.23 -13.50
C THR A 574 -13.23 0.77 -14.50
N ALA A 575 -12.90 2.06 -14.44
CA ALA A 575 -11.98 2.69 -15.38
C ALA A 575 -11.16 3.79 -14.71
N THR A 576 -9.87 3.89 -15.03
CA THR A 576 -8.96 4.91 -14.48
C THR A 576 -8.22 5.61 -15.62
N GLY A 577 -8.09 6.93 -15.52
CA GLY A 577 -7.58 7.78 -16.59
C GLY A 577 -7.52 9.27 -16.24
N GLN A 578 -7.46 10.13 -17.26
CA GLN A 578 -7.61 11.58 -17.11
C GLN A 578 -9.03 12.00 -17.52
N TYR A 579 -9.84 12.49 -16.57
CA TYR A 579 -11.17 13.03 -16.87
C TYR A 579 -11.04 14.46 -17.35
N THR A 580 -11.59 14.77 -18.52
CA THR A 580 -11.63 16.13 -19.08
C THR A 580 -13.06 16.64 -19.17
N ASP A 581 -13.43 17.61 -18.34
CA ASP A 581 -14.83 18.03 -18.21
C ASP A 581 -15.40 18.63 -19.50
N SER A 582 -14.58 19.42 -20.21
CA SER A 582 -14.97 20.06 -21.48
C SER A 582 -15.25 19.07 -22.63
N LEU A 583 -14.85 17.81 -22.47
CA LEU A 583 -15.08 16.71 -23.42
C LEU A 583 -16.02 15.62 -22.87
N LYS A 584 -16.36 15.68 -21.56
CA LYS A 584 -17.04 14.61 -20.80
C LYS A 584 -16.44 13.23 -21.03
N SER A 585 -15.11 13.16 -21.18
CA SER A 585 -14.39 11.93 -21.51
C SER A 585 -13.34 11.59 -20.47
N LEU A 586 -13.18 10.30 -20.19
CA LEU A 586 -12.05 9.74 -19.45
C LEU A 586 -11.04 9.16 -20.46
N ASP A 587 -9.83 9.72 -20.50
CA ASP A 587 -8.71 9.17 -21.28
C ASP A 587 -8.03 8.07 -20.45
N VAL A 588 -8.41 6.81 -20.70
CA VAL A 588 -8.13 5.65 -19.87
C VAL A 588 -6.81 4.95 -20.22
N ASN A 589 -6.01 4.71 -19.19
CA ASN A 589 -4.89 3.76 -19.25
C ASN A 589 -5.22 2.44 -18.52
N TYR A 590 -6.36 2.35 -17.84
CA TYR A 590 -6.84 1.17 -17.14
C TYR A 590 -8.36 1.03 -17.27
N VAL A 591 -8.84 -0.17 -17.62
CA VAL A 591 -10.28 -0.51 -17.64
C VAL A 591 -10.47 -1.96 -17.24
N THR A 592 -11.44 -2.23 -16.37
CA THR A 592 -11.94 -3.56 -16.04
C THR A 592 -13.44 -3.61 -16.35
N LEU A 593 -13.82 -4.39 -17.36
CA LEU A 593 -15.19 -4.55 -17.84
C LEU A 593 -15.72 -5.93 -17.43
N ARG A 594 -16.84 -5.99 -16.70
CA ARG A 594 -17.45 -7.25 -16.22
C ARG A 594 -18.68 -7.61 -17.04
N LEU A 595 -18.64 -8.78 -17.66
CA LEU A 595 -19.68 -9.32 -18.54
C LEU A 595 -20.28 -10.63 -17.98
N SER A 596 -21.58 -10.83 -18.21
CA SER A 596 -22.36 -12.00 -17.76
C SER A 596 -23.55 -12.29 -18.69
N GLU A 597 -24.20 -13.45 -18.58
CA GLU A 597 -25.43 -13.68 -19.35
C GLU A 597 -26.60 -12.88 -18.74
N PRO A 598 -27.53 -12.34 -19.57
CA PRO A 598 -28.69 -11.58 -19.07
C PRO A 598 -29.69 -12.34 -18.19
N GLN A 599 -29.46 -13.63 -17.87
CA GLN A 599 -30.37 -14.49 -17.10
C GLN A 599 -29.78 -14.99 -15.77
N ASP A 600 -28.50 -14.72 -15.47
CA ASP A 600 -27.77 -15.29 -14.32
C ASP A 600 -28.15 -14.69 -12.94
N LEU A 601 -29.37 -14.17 -12.80
CA LEU A 601 -29.96 -13.62 -11.57
C LEU A 601 -31.43 -14.02 -11.34
N GLU A 602 -32.10 -14.74 -12.27
CA GLU A 602 -33.51 -15.16 -12.10
C GLU A 602 -33.70 -16.46 -11.28
N GLN A 603 -32.64 -17.07 -10.72
CA GLN A 603 -32.76 -18.30 -9.93
C GLN A 603 -32.83 -18.09 -8.41
N ASP A 604 -32.47 -16.91 -7.89
CA ASP A 604 -32.23 -16.69 -6.46
C ASP A 604 -33.44 -16.06 -5.70
N GLN A 605 -34.66 -16.57 -5.95
CA GLN A 605 -35.89 -16.17 -5.24
C GLN A 605 -36.88 -17.34 -4.91
N GLU A 606 -36.39 -18.51 -4.47
CA GLU A 606 -37.19 -19.54 -3.75
C GLU A 606 -36.58 -19.96 -2.40
#